data_AF-A0A538SLY6-F1
#
_entry.id   AF-A0A538SLY6-F1
#
_cell.length_a   1.000
_cell.length_b   1.000
_cell.length_c   1.000
_cell.angle_alpha   90.00
_cell.angle_beta   90.00
_cell.angle_gamma   90.00
#
_symmetry.space_group_name_H-M   'P 1'
#
loop_
_entity.id
_entity.type
_entity.pdbx_description
1 polymer ?
#
loop_
_entity_poly.entity_id
_entity_poly.type
_entity_poly.pdbx_seq_one_letter_code
_entity_poly.pdbx_strand_id
1 'polypeptide(L)'
;MAVALVGLFQMVSHRAALAQVVGLVLIENAIFLAAISLTYGMPLVVEMGVLLDVLAGVALLGFFVGRIEESFESADTSLLTSLKG
;
A
#
# COMPACT_ATOMS: atom_id res chain seq x y z
N MET A 1 0.56 8.90 17.51
CA MET A 1 0.69 7.61 18.22
C MET A 1 -0.47 6.65 17.96
N ALA A 2 -1.74 7.06 18.08
CA ALA A 2 -2.88 6.19 17.79
C ALA A 2 -2.82 5.56 16.37
N VAL A 3 -2.44 6.34 15.36
CA VAL A 3 -2.28 5.87 13.98
C VAL A 3 -1.25 4.75 13.83
N ALA A 4 -0.12 4.81 14.56
CA ALA A 4 0.89 3.76 14.55
C ALA A 4 0.35 2.44 15.14
N LEU A 5 -0.43 2.53 16.22
CA LEU A 5 -1.05 1.36 16.84
C LEU A 5 -2.09 0.72 15.92
N VAL A 6 -2.87 1.53 15.21
CA VAL A 6 -3.83 1.06 14.21
C VAL A 6 -3.11 0.38 13.04
N GLY A 7 -2.02 0.98 12.53
CA GLY A 7 -1.19 0.36 11.48
C GLY A 7 -0.62 -1.00 11.92
N LEU A 8 -0.07 -1.07 13.13
CA LEU A 8 0.45 -2.30 13.70
C LEU A 8 -0.65 -3.37 13.88
N PHE A 9 -1.80 -2.98 14.42
CA PHE A 9 -2.96 -3.87 14.57
C PHE A 9 -3.42 -4.42 13.21
N GLN A 10 -3.41 -3.59 12.17
CA GLN A 10 -3.81 -3.98 10.83
C GLN A 10 -2.85 -5.02 10.22
N MET A 11 -1.53 -4.84 10.42
CA MET A 11 -0.49 -5.79 9.96
C MET A 11 -0.57 -7.13 10.71
N VAL A 12 -0.88 -7.11 12.01
CA VAL A 12 -1.01 -8.33 12.83
C VAL A 12 -2.29 -9.09 12.49
N SER A 13 -3.40 -8.37 12.28
CA SER A 13 -4.72 -8.97 12.09
C SER A 13 -4.93 -9.55 10.68
N HIS A 14 -4.15 -9.11 9.68
CA HIS A 14 -4.37 -9.48 8.28
C HIS A 14 -3.07 -9.88 7.59
N ARG A 15 -3.06 -11.06 6.95
CA ARG A 15 -1.93 -11.56 6.15
C ARG A 15 -1.99 -11.18 4.67
N ALA A 16 -3.07 -10.52 4.24
CA ALA A 16 -3.21 -10.09 2.86
C ALA A 16 -2.14 -9.04 2.53
N ALA A 17 -1.50 -9.16 1.35
CA ALA A 17 -0.47 -8.22 0.90
C ALA A 17 -0.95 -6.76 0.94
N LEU A 18 -2.21 -6.50 0.55
CA LEU A 18 -2.81 -5.17 0.61
C LEU A 18 -2.91 -4.63 2.05
N ALA A 19 -3.29 -5.49 3.01
CA ALA A 19 -3.40 -5.08 4.40
C ALA A 19 -2.02 -4.81 5.04
N GLN A 20 -1.00 -5.55 4.62
CA GLN A 20 0.40 -5.29 4.97
C GLN A 20 0.86 -3.92 4.45
N VAL A 21 0.58 -3.58 3.18
CA VAL A 21 0.95 -2.27 2.62
C VAL A 21 0.21 -1.13 3.34
N VAL A 22 -1.11 -1.25 3.56
CA VAL A 22 -1.88 -0.23 4.27
C VAL A 22 -1.37 -0.04 5.70
N GLY A 23 -1.01 -1.13 6.39
CA GLY A 23 -0.45 -1.09 7.73
C GLY A 23 0.93 -0.41 7.78
N LEU A 24 1.79 -0.70 6.80
CA LEU A 24 3.10 -0.05 6.66
C LEU A 24 2.96 1.46 6.47
N VAL A 25 2.13 1.89 5.52
CA VAL A 25 1.87 3.31 5.21
C VAL A 25 1.31 4.05 6.43
N LEU A 26 0.46 3.42 7.23
CA LEU A 26 -0.06 4.02 8.47
C LEU A 26 1.03 4.22 9.52
N ILE A 27 1.96 3.29 9.66
CA ILE A 27 3.10 3.40 10.60
C ILE A 27 4.05 4.50 10.13
N GLU A 28 4.39 4.53 8.85
CA GLU A 28 5.25 5.57 8.26
C GLU A 28 4.68 6.95 8.51
N ASN A 29 3.42 7.18 8.14
CA ASN A 29 2.73 8.46 8.38
C ASN A 29 2.69 8.86 9.86
N ALA A 30 2.58 7.89 10.78
CA ALA A 30 2.61 8.17 12.21
C ALA A 30 3.99 8.60 12.71
N ILE A 31 5.06 8.02 12.18
CA ILE A 31 6.46 8.40 12.47
C ILE A 31 6.73 9.80 11.91
N PHE A 32 6.26 10.08 10.69
CA PHE A 32 6.33 11.38 10.06
C PHE A 32 5.70 12.49 10.88
N LEU A 33 4.45 12.31 11.31
CA LEU A 33 3.75 13.28 12.16
C LEU A 33 4.50 13.47 13.49
N ALA A 34 5.04 12.41 14.07
CA ALA A 34 5.83 12.49 15.30
C ALA A 34 7.13 13.30 15.08
N ALA A 35 7.85 13.06 13.98
CA ALA A 35 9.06 13.79 13.62
C ALA A 35 8.79 15.29 13.39
N ILE A 36 7.73 15.62 12.64
CA ILE A 36 7.35 17.02 12.40
C ILE A 36 6.98 17.72 13.72
N SER A 37 6.19 17.05 14.57
CA SER A 37 5.77 17.58 15.88
C SER A 37 6.95 17.82 16.83
N LEU A 38 7.96 16.96 16.79
CA LEU A 38 9.13 17.06 17.66
C LEU A 38 10.16 18.09 17.17
N THR A 39 10.24 18.31 15.85
CA THR A 39 11.34 19.08 15.25
C THR A 39 10.93 20.47 14.77
N TYR A 40 9.64 20.85 14.81
CA TYR A 40 9.11 22.20 14.49
C TYR A 40 9.71 22.84 13.21
N GLY A 41 10.03 22.04 12.21
CA GLY A 41 10.68 22.48 10.98
C GLY A 41 10.98 21.27 10.11
N MET A 42 11.02 21.47 8.78
CA MET A 42 11.24 20.43 7.77
C MET A 42 12.51 19.62 8.09
N PRO A 43 12.39 18.41 8.65
CA PRO A 43 13.52 17.54 8.95
C PRO A 43 13.91 16.77 7.68
N LEU A 44 15.21 16.53 7.46
CA LEU A 44 15.71 15.62 6.40
C LEU A 44 15.04 14.22 6.43
N VAL A 45 14.60 13.77 7.62
CA VAL A 45 13.84 12.52 7.79
C VAL A 45 12.54 12.52 6.98
N VAL A 46 11.90 13.68 6.83
CA VAL A 46 10.65 13.80 6.07
C VAL A 46 10.91 13.62 4.58
N GLU A 47 11.97 14.24 4.05
CA GLU A 47 12.35 14.07 2.64
C GLU A 47 12.69 12.60 2.31
N MET A 48 13.40 11.92 3.21
CA MET A 48 13.75 10.50 3.07
C MET A 48 12.52 9.59 3.09
N GLY A 49 11.54 9.89 3.94
CA GLY A 49 10.32 9.07 3.98
C GLY A 49 9.43 9.28 2.76
N VAL A 50 9.45 10.47 2.12
CA VAL A 50 8.63 10.72 0.92
C VAL A 50 9.15 9.87 -0.24
N LEU A 51 10.47 9.74 -0.35
CA LEU A 51 11.11 8.79 -1.28
C LEU A 51 10.65 7.35 -1.03
N LEU A 52 10.50 6.98 0.24
CA LEU A 52 10.06 5.65 0.64
C LEU A 52 8.57 5.41 0.32
N ASP A 53 7.71 6.40 0.54
CA ASP A 53 6.29 6.37 0.13
C ASP A 53 6.15 6.17 -1.40
N VAL A 54 6.97 6.87 -2.19
CA VAL A 54 6.97 6.70 -3.66
C VAL A 54 7.38 5.29 -4.04
N LEU A 55 8.42 4.73 -3.41
CA LEU A 55 8.85 3.35 -3.64
C LEU A 55 7.75 2.35 -3.27
N ALA A 56 7.09 2.53 -2.13
CA ALA A 56 5.96 1.71 -1.69
C ALA A 56 4.79 1.81 -2.67
N GLY A 57 4.48 3.01 -3.18
CA GLY A 57 3.47 3.24 -4.20
C GLY A 57 3.76 2.51 -5.51
N VAL A 58 5.01 2.55 -5.98
CA VAL A 58 5.45 1.80 -7.18
C VAL A 58 5.36 0.29 -6.95
N ALA A 59 5.79 -0.21 -5.79
CA ALA A 59 5.68 -1.62 -5.45
C ALA A 59 4.21 -2.10 -5.39
N LEU A 60 3.33 -1.28 -4.82
CA LEU A 60 1.89 -1.55 -4.77
C LEU A 60 1.29 -1.59 -6.18
N LEU A 61 1.65 -0.63 -7.05
CA LEU A 61 1.22 -0.62 -8.45
C LEU A 61 1.71 -1.88 -9.19
N GLY A 62 2.97 -2.26 -9.03
CA GLY A 62 3.51 -3.49 -9.63
C GLY A 62 2.77 -4.75 -9.16
N PHE A 63 2.47 -4.84 -7.86
CA PHE A 63 1.65 -5.92 -7.30
C PHE A 63 0.26 -5.95 -7.93
N PHE A 64 -0.43 -4.81 -8.03
CA PHE A 64 -1.75 -4.75 -8.65
C PHE A 64 -1.72 -5.11 -10.13
N VAL A 65 -0.71 -4.65 -10.89
CA VAL A 65 -0.55 -5.00 -12.31
C VAL A 65 -0.42 -6.52 -12.46
N GLY A 66 0.44 -7.18 -11.67
CA GLY A 66 0.56 -8.64 -11.71
C GLY A 66 -0.74 -9.36 -11.34
N ARG A 67 -1.47 -8.85 -10.34
CA ARG A 67 -2.78 -9.41 -9.96
C ARG A 67 -3.85 -9.19 -11.02
N ILE A 68 -3.80 -8.08 -11.76
CA ILE A 68 -4.70 -7.79 -12.87
C ILE A 68 -4.40 -8.74 -14.03
N GLU A 69 -3.14 -8.93 -14.42
CA GLU A 69 -2.75 -9.88 -15.48
C GLU A 69 -3.22 -11.31 -15.14
N GLU A 70 -2.95 -11.78 -13.93
CA GLU A 70 -3.37 -13.09 -13.43
C GLU A 70 -4.90 -13.24 -13.39
N SER A 71 -5.62 -12.15 -13.11
CA SER A 71 -7.09 -12.13 -13.14
C SER A 71 -7.67 -11.97 -14.54
N PHE A 72 -6.93 -11.39 -15.50
CA PHE A 72 -7.33 -11.25 -16.91
C PHE A 72 -7.09 -12.53 -17.72
N GLU A 73 -6.07 -13.32 -17.37
CA GLU A 73 -5.89 -14.68 -17.90
C GLU A 73 -7.06 -15.60 -17.47
N SER A 74 -7.62 -15.38 -16.28
CA SER A 74 -8.85 -16.03 -15.79
C SER A 74 -10.14 -15.42 -16.38
N ALA A 75 -10.09 -14.18 -16.87
CA ALA A 75 -11.16 -13.53 -17.61
C ALA A 75 -11.05 -13.79 -19.13
N ASP A 76 -10.56 -14.96 -19.52
CA ASP A 76 -10.60 -15.43 -20.90
C ASP A 76 -12.05 -15.42 -21.40
N THR A 77 -12.34 -14.46 -22.26
CA THR A 77 -13.65 -14.20 -22.88
C THR A 77 -14.14 -15.33 -23.81
N SER A 78 -13.45 -16.47 -23.86
CA SER A 78 -13.89 -17.67 -24.61
C SER A 78 -15.31 -18.15 -24.26
N LEU A 79 -15.79 -17.88 -23.04
CA LEU A 79 -17.17 -18.18 -22.59
C LEU A 79 -18.24 -17.20 -23.10
N LEU A 80 -17.86 -15.99 -23.54
CA LEU A 80 -18.81 -15.00 -24.08
C LEU A 80 -19.11 -15.22 -25.58
N THR A 81 -18.33 -16.06 -26.26
CA THR A 81 -18.54 -16.41 -27.68
C THR A 81 -19.69 -17.39 -27.92
N SER A 82 -20.25 -18.03 -26.88
CA SER A 82 -21.35 -19.00 -27.01
C SER A 82 -22.75 -18.38 -27.02
N LEU A 83 -22.86 -17.04 -26.90
CA LEU A 83 -24.10 -16.28 -27.14
C LEU A 83 -24.04 -15.62 -28.53
N LYS A 84 -23.84 -16.43 -29.58
CA LYS A 84 -24.32 -16.06 -30.91
C LYS A 84 -25.67 -16.76 -31.09
N GLY A 85 -26.71 -15.93 -31.20
CA GLY A 85 -28.09 -16.37 -31.46
C GLY A 85 -28.26 -17.04 -32.81
#